data_AF-A0A9W6Z5H9-F1
#
_entry.id   AF-A0A9W6Z5H9-F1
#
_cell.length_a   1.000
_cell.length_b   1.000
_cell.length_c   1.000
_cell.angle_alpha   90.00
_cell.angle_beta   90.00
_cell.angle_gamma   90.00
#
_symmetry.space_group_name_H-M   'P 1'
#
loop_
_entity.id
_entity.type
_entity.pdbx_description
1 polymer ?
#
loop_
_entity_poly.entity_id
_entity_poly.type
_entity_poly.pdbx_seq_one_letter_code
_entity_poly.pdbx_strand_id
1 'polypeptide(L)'
;MILKMKYDESDDGDDEDTIEQFSEVRGKLASFQDSIMVLNETLALEVMIDCINDFLFSPNAAASGWRTIELGLYQLNHYSEVLRNNVMNLPKTMINNSRPYFVFNEMLCKVIDSSTSILISHPLIQLLFFELVLKHYKFFNNSHIQVEGVNKDEILLKVLKIFVSNFGVFSDNEKVKDRSWYLFYRFIKLTKPNVDDFITKELINSLLPLLTFNFANINVKSQQLTNEIDLKDVEDDSGFEQQLYLFESIGLLITLVKNPQEKIDMFESALQPLFSNLESCIGQISSGLNITTVIQVHHSLSSIGTILKGFEGLPPQEFGPKIVSVLQQVSQVVLITLESFIDFNIVREASQFCIVRLFILLVKLPNQDQQNITGDVLSKFIATIMNNFDKLKMSELVDLLNFVSQICHNGYNSQSIYIMLNTLLTPLIGKVIDRTERESASATDDFQRRDVLDLQQRP
;
A
#
# COMPACT_ATOMS: atom_id res chain seq x y z
N MET A 1 -30.33 -20.18 14.17
CA MET A 1 -29.62 -18.89 14.28
C MET A 1 -28.66 -18.69 13.12
N ILE A 2 -27.72 -19.63 12.89
CA ILE A 2 -26.78 -19.57 11.75
C ILE A 2 -27.50 -19.36 10.41
N LEU A 3 -28.58 -20.11 10.13
CA LEU A 3 -29.37 -19.91 8.90
C LEU A 3 -29.99 -18.51 8.74
N LYS A 4 -30.23 -17.78 9.84
CA LYS A 4 -30.73 -16.39 9.80
C LYS A 4 -29.64 -15.38 9.49
N MET A 5 -28.39 -15.80 9.46
CA MET A 5 -27.28 -15.00 8.95
C MET A 5 -27.09 -15.21 7.45
N LYS A 6 -27.84 -16.09 6.78
CA LYS A 6 -27.76 -16.26 5.31
C LYS A 6 -28.41 -15.05 4.62
N TYR A 7 -27.79 -14.57 3.53
CA TYR A 7 -28.44 -13.59 2.65
C TYR A 7 -29.75 -14.14 2.07
N ASP A 8 -30.73 -13.26 1.89
CA ASP A 8 -32.02 -13.60 1.31
C ASP A 8 -31.91 -13.89 -0.19
N GLU A 9 -32.82 -14.70 -0.74
CA GLU A 9 -32.78 -15.11 -2.15
C GLU A 9 -32.94 -13.94 -3.14
N SER A 10 -33.59 -12.86 -2.69
CA SER A 10 -33.80 -11.64 -3.48
C SER A 10 -32.63 -10.66 -3.45
N ASP A 11 -31.67 -10.84 -2.54
CA ASP A 11 -30.54 -9.93 -2.34
C ASP A 11 -29.33 -10.40 -3.14
N ASP A 12 -28.86 -9.60 -4.09
CA ASP A 12 -27.71 -9.89 -4.93
C ASP A 12 -26.37 -9.55 -4.28
N GLY A 13 -26.36 -8.90 -3.11
CA GLY A 13 -25.16 -8.60 -2.35
C GLY A 13 -24.30 -7.50 -2.98
N ASP A 14 -24.91 -6.60 -3.76
CA ASP A 14 -24.24 -5.48 -4.43
C ASP A 14 -24.52 -4.10 -3.78
N ASP A 15 -25.65 -3.96 -3.07
CA ASP A 15 -26.06 -2.70 -2.41
C ASP A 15 -25.39 -2.49 -1.05
N GLU A 16 -24.56 -1.45 -0.93
CA GLU A 16 -23.75 -1.18 0.27
C GLU A 16 -24.59 -0.89 1.51
N ASP A 17 -25.67 -0.10 1.38
CA ASP A 17 -26.53 0.26 2.50
C ASP A 17 -27.22 -0.98 3.07
N THR A 18 -27.70 -1.87 2.20
CA THR A 18 -28.32 -3.14 2.59
C THR A 18 -27.30 -4.09 3.23
N ILE A 19 -26.09 -4.19 2.67
CA ILE A 19 -24.99 -5.00 3.23
C ILE A 19 -24.61 -4.51 4.63
N GLU A 20 -24.48 -3.20 4.84
CA GLU A 20 -24.14 -2.62 6.14
C GLU A 20 -25.21 -2.91 7.20
N GLN A 21 -26.49 -2.67 6.86
CA GLN A 21 -27.61 -2.96 7.76
C GLN A 21 -27.66 -4.46 8.12
N PHE A 22 -27.44 -5.34 7.14
CA PHE A 22 -27.42 -6.77 7.40
C PHE A 22 -26.21 -7.19 8.25
N SER A 23 -25.06 -6.54 8.07
CA SER A 23 -23.88 -6.74 8.89
C SER A 23 -24.14 -6.41 10.37
N GLU A 24 -24.91 -5.36 10.68
CA GLU A 24 -25.31 -5.05 12.06
C GLU A 24 -26.19 -6.15 12.67
N VAL A 25 -27.15 -6.67 11.89
CA VAL A 25 -28.01 -7.78 12.32
C VAL A 25 -27.17 -9.03 12.59
N ARG A 26 -26.23 -9.35 11.68
CA ARG A 26 -25.29 -10.44 11.84
C ARG A 26 -24.42 -10.27 13.08
N GLY A 27 -23.96 -9.05 13.39
CA GLY A 27 -23.22 -8.73 14.61
C GLY A 27 -24.01 -9.05 15.89
N LYS A 28 -25.31 -8.71 15.92
CA LYS A 28 -26.20 -9.09 17.04
C LYS A 28 -26.36 -10.60 17.14
N LEU A 29 -26.57 -11.29 16.01
CA LEU A 29 -26.69 -12.75 15.98
C LEU A 29 -25.39 -13.44 16.42
N ALA A 30 -24.22 -12.90 16.07
CA ALA A 30 -22.92 -13.41 16.49
C ALA A 30 -22.75 -13.29 18.02
N SER A 31 -23.17 -12.19 18.62
CA SER A 31 -23.14 -12.03 20.09
C SER A 31 -24.00 -13.07 20.83
N PHE A 32 -25.11 -13.52 20.22
CA PHE A 32 -25.89 -14.63 20.76
C PHE A 32 -25.18 -15.97 20.59
N GLN A 33 -24.46 -16.20 19.48
CA GLN A 33 -23.61 -17.38 19.32
C GLN A 33 -22.49 -17.41 20.36
N ASP A 34 -21.83 -16.28 20.62
CA ASP A 34 -20.81 -16.14 21.67
C ASP A 34 -21.40 -16.47 23.05
N SER A 35 -22.61 -15.98 23.34
CA SER A 35 -23.32 -16.29 24.59
C SER A 35 -23.60 -17.79 24.74
N ILE A 36 -23.99 -18.47 23.65
CA ILE A 36 -24.22 -19.92 23.63
C ILE A 36 -22.88 -20.66 23.81
N MET A 37 -21.80 -20.19 23.18
CA MET A 37 -20.45 -20.75 23.31
C MET A 37 -19.97 -20.71 24.76
N VAL A 38 -20.24 -19.62 25.50
CA VAL A 38 -19.93 -19.50 26.93
C VAL A 38 -20.74 -20.48 27.78
N LEU A 39 -21.99 -20.77 27.39
CA LEU A 39 -22.86 -21.70 28.12
C LEU A 39 -22.49 -23.17 27.88
N ASN A 40 -22.17 -23.53 26.63
CA ASN A 40 -21.77 -24.89 26.25
C ASN A 40 -20.83 -24.84 25.04
N GLU A 41 -19.53 -24.77 25.34
CA GLU A 41 -18.45 -24.69 24.35
C GLU A 41 -18.48 -25.88 23.38
N THR A 42 -18.58 -27.10 23.90
CA THR A 42 -18.46 -28.32 23.09
C THR A 42 -19.59 -28.40 22.06
N LEU A 43 -20.83 -28.23 22.48
CA LEU A 43 -21.98 -28.28 21.57
C LEU A 43 -21.94 -27.14 20.55
N ALA A 44 -21.62 -25.92 20.99
CA ALA A 44 -21.58 -24.77 20.11
C ALA A 44 -20.49 -24.90 19.03
N LEU A 45 -19.30 -25.38 19.39
CA LEU A 45 -18.22 -25.66 18.44
C LEU A 45 -18.58 -26.77 17.46
N GLU A 46 -19.13 -27.89 17.94
CA GLU A 46 -19.53 -29.00 17.08
C GLU A 46 -20.53 -28.53 16.02
N VAL A 47 -21.60 -27.83 16.44
CA VAL A 47 -22.61 -27.30 15.50
C VAL A 47 -22.01 -26.29 14.54
N MET A 48 -21.09 -25.41 14.98
CA MET A 48 -20.43 -24.44 14.12
C MET A 48 -19.56 -25.12 13.07
N ILE A 49 -18.74 -26.10 13.49
CA ILE A 49 -17.87 -26.87 12.60
C ILE A 49 -18.68 -27.67 11.59
N ASP A 50 -19.76 -28.32 12.01
CA ASP A 50 -20.66 -29.08 11.13
C ASP A 50 -21.30 -28.16 10.09
N CYS A 51 -21.81 -26.99 10.52
CA CYS A 51 -22.38 -25.99 9.61
C CYS A 51 -21.35 -25.49 8.59
N ILE A 52 -20.13 -25.16 9.02
CA ILE A 52 -19.06 -24.74 8.11
C ILE A 52 -18.77 -25.85 7.10
N ASN A 53 -18.71 -27.11 7.56
CA ASN A 53 -18.47 -28.23 6.67
C ASN A 53 -19.58 -28.45 5.64
N ASP A 54 -20.83 -28.33 6.07
CA ASP A 54 -21.99 -28.46 5.19
C ASP A 54 -22.06 -27.34 4.17
N PHE A 55 -21.77 -26.09 4.57
CA PHE A 55 -21.88 -24.94 3.68
C PHE A 55 -20.72 -24.77 2.70
N LEU A 56 -19.50 -25.18 3.08
CA LEU A 56 -18.32 -25.02 2.23
C LEU A 56 -17.94 -26.29 1.49
N PHE A 57 -18.00 -27.45 2.15
CA PHE A 57 -17.35 -28.67 1.66
C PHE A 57 -18.32 -29.77 1.24
N SER A 58 -19.63 -29.57 1.41
CA SER A 58 -20.63 -30.50 0.90
C SER A 58 -20.61 -30.54 -0.64
N PRO A 59 -20.78 -31.71 -1.28
CA PRO A 59 -20.83 -31.82 -2.74
C PRO A 59 -21.89 -30.92 -3.40
N ASN A 60 -22.95 -30.58 -2.65
CA ASN A 60 -24.04 -29.73 -3.12
C ASN A 60 -23.85 -28.23 -2.77
N ALA A 61 -22.75 -27.84 -2.14
CA ALA A 61 -22.51 -26.46 -1.71
C ALA A 61 -22.50 -25.48 -2.89
N ALA A 62 -21.79 -25.82 -3.97
CA ALA A 62 -21.75 -25.01 -5.18
C ALA A 62 -23.14 -24.91 -5.87
N ALA A 63 -23.93 -25.99 -5.85
CA ALA A 63 -25.31 -25.98 -6.36
C ALA A 63 -26.25 -25.13 -5.50
N SER A 64 -25.90 -24.88 -4.24
CA SER A 64 -26.68 -24.08 -3.29
C SER A 64 -26.45 -22.57 -3.43
N GLY A 65 -25.64 -22.15 -4.41
CA GLY A 65 -25.39 -20.76 -4.78
C GLY A 65 -24.41 -20.02 -3.86
N TRP A 66 -23.99 -18.83 -4.30
CA TRP A 66 -22.99 -18.00 -3.62
C TRP A 66 -23.33 -17.70 -2.15
N ARG A 67 -24.61 -17.51 -1.83
CA ARG A 67 -25.09 -17.20 -0.46
C ARG A 67 -24.75 -18.28 0.56
N THR A 68 -24.71 -19.54 0.13
CA THR A 68 -24.35 -20.66 1.01
C THR A 68 -22.86 -20.66 1.31
N ILE A 69 -22.04 -20.45 0.28
CA ILE A 69 -20.58 -20.37 0.39
C ILE A 69 -20.17 -19.14 1.21
N GLU A 70 -20.78 -17.99 0.94
CA GLU A 70 -20.57 -16.74 1.68
C GLU A 70 -20.87 -16.95 3.17
N LEU A 71 -22.01 -17.57 3.51
CA LEU A 71 -22.34 -17.86 4.91
C LEU A 71 -21.30 -18.80 5.55
N GLY A 72 -20.83 -19.81 4.84
CA GLY A 72 -19.78 -20.71 5.32
C GLY A 72 -18.47 -19.97 5.63
N LEU A 73 -18.04 -19.07 4.74
CA LEU A 73 -16.86 -18.23 4.94
C LEU A 73 -17.06 -17.20 6.05
N TYR A 74 -18.27 -16.66 6.19
CA TYR A 74 -18.64 -15.77 7.28
C TYR A 74 -18.57 -16.50 8.63
N GLN A 75 -19.12 -17.71 8.75
CA GLN A 75 -19.01 -18.52 9.96
C GLN A 75 -17.56 -18.90 10.28
N LEU A 76 -16.75 -19.22 9.27
CA LEU A 76 -15.32 -19.50 9.48
C LEU A 76 -14.56 -18.25 9.98
N ASN A 77 -14.87 -17.07 9.44
CA ASN A 77 -14.34 -15.80 9.94
C ASN A 77 -14.79 -15.52 11.39
N HIS A 78 -16.05 -15.79 11.72
CA HIS A 78 -16.55 -15.65 13.08
C HIS A 78 -15.84 -16.62 14.04
N TYR A 79 -15.61 -17.87 13.62
CA TYR A 79 -14.84 -18.84 14.41
C TYR A 79 -13.42 -18.31 14.72
N SER A 80 -12.75 -17.69 13.75
CA SER A 80 -11.48 -17.01 14.03
C SER A 80 -11.61 -15.95 15.13
N GLU A 81 -12.66 -15.13 15.12
CA GLU A 81 -12.85 -14.09 16.14
C GLU A 81 -13.15 -14.69 17.51
N VAL A 82 -13.92 -15.78 17.58
CA VAL A 82 -14.15 -16.55 18.82
C VAL A 82 -12.82 -16.99 19.44
N LEU A 83 -11.90 -17.52 18.63
CA LEU A 83 -10.56 -17.92 19.06
C LEU A 83 -9.73 -16.72 19.53
N ARG A 84 -9.71 -15.65 18.74
CA ARG A 84 -8.91 -14.44 19.01
C ARG A 84 -9.35 -13.72 20.27
N ASN A 85 -10.66 -13.59 20.47
CA ASN A 85 -11.25 -12.93 21.63
C ASN A 85 -11.31 -13.86 22.85
N ASN A 86 -10.90 -15.12 22.70
CA ASN A 86 -10.91 -16.13 23.74
C ASN A 86 -12.29 -16.26 24.40
N VAL A 87 -13.35 -16.29 23.60
CA VAL A 87 -14.74 -16.37 24.09
C VAL A 87 -14.96 -17.63 24.93
N MET A 88 -14.24 -18.70 24.60
CA MET A 88 -14.22 -19.98 25.34
C MET A 88 -13.51 -19.90 26.70
N ASN A 89 -12.92 -18.74 27.06
CA ASN A 89 -12.19 -18.52 28.32
C ASN A 89 -11.06 -19.53 28.59
N LEU A 90 -10.38 -20.00 27.53
CA LEU A 90 -9.24 -20.88 27.66
C LEU A 90 -8.05 -20.13 28.30
N PRO A 91 -7.12 -20.83 28.99
CA PRO A 91 -5.89 -20.21 29.43
C PRO A 91 -5.13 -19.60 28.25
N LYS A 92 -4.70 -18.33 28.35
CA LYS A 92 -4.09 -17.59 27.23
C LYS A 92 -2.90 -18.31 26.57
N THR A 93 -2.13 -19.05 27.35
CA THR A 93 -0.98 -19.84 26.88
C THR A 93 -1.38 -21.08 26.08
N MET A 94 -2.63 -21.51 26.19
CA MET A 94 -3.15 -22.74 25.60
C MET A 94 -4.00 -22.50 24.34
N ILE A 95 -4.43 -21.25 24.07
CA ILE A 95 -5.31 -20.93 22.93
C ILE A 95 -4.72 -21.46 21.62
N ASN A 96 -3.47 -21.13 21.32
CA ASN A 96 -2.79 -21.51 20.08
C ASN A 96 -2.37 -23.00 20.03
N ASN A 97 -2.60 -23.75 21.10
CA ASN A 97 -2.35 -25.19 21.21
C ASN A 97 -3.63 -25.97 21.54
N SER A 98 -4.78 -25.32 21.39
CA SER A 98 -6.09 -25.91 21.69
C SER A 98 -6.63 -26.68 20.48
N ARG A 99 -7.47 -27.69 20.73
CA ARG A 99 -8.16 -28.42 19.66
C ARG A 99 -8.94 -27.48 18.73
N PRO A 100 -9.71 -26.49 19.23
CA PRO A 100 -10.40 -25.53 18.36
C PRO A 100 -9.46 -24.78 17.40
N TYR A 101 -8.29 -24.37 17.89
CA TYR A 101 -7.29 -23.71 17.05
C TYR A 101 -6.73 -24.62 15.95
N PHE A 102 -6.47 -25.90 16.25
CA PHE A 102 -6.03 -26.86 15.22
C PHE A 102 -7.10 -27.11 14.17
N VAL A 103 -8.35 -27.34 14.59
CA VAL A 103 -9.49 -27.55 13.68
C VAL A 103 -9.72 -26.33 12.79
N PHE A 104 -9.57 -25.12 13.32
CA PHE A 104 -9.63 -23.91 12.51
C PHE A 104 -8.55 -23.89 11.41
N ASN A 105 -7.30 -24.20 11.76
CA ASN A 105 -6.22 -24.24 10.76
C ASN A 105 -6.43 -25.34 9.71
N GLU A 106 -6.95 -26.50 10.10
CA GLU A 106 -7.37 -27.55 9.17
C GLU A 106 -8.43 -27.06 8.18
N MET A 107 -9.45 -26.36 8.68
CA MET A 107 -10.49 -25.79 7.81
C MET A 107 -9.94 -24.68 6.90
N LEU A 108 -9.03 -23.83 7.40
CA LEU A 108 -8.36 -22.82 6.58
C LEU A 108 -7.61 -23.48 5.40
N CYS A 109 -6.82 -24.53 5.66
CA CYS A 109 -6.16 -25.29 4.62
C CYS A 109 -7.17 -25.90 3.65
N LYS A 110 -8.24 -26.51 4.15
CA LYS A 110 -9.29 -27.14 3.35
C LYS A 110 -10.00 -26.16 2.41
N VAL A 111 -10.27 -24.93 2.86
CA VAL A 111 -10.82 -23.86 2.01
C VAL A 111 -9.85 -23.50 0.89
N ILE A 112 -8.55 -23.38 1.19
CA ILE A 112 -7.53 -23.03 0.19
C ILE A 112 -7.33 -24.16 -0.82
N ASP A 113 -7.28 -25.41 -0.36
CA ASP A 113 -7.10 -26.59 -1.22
C ASP A 113 -8.30 -26.84 -2.13
N SER A 114 -9.50 -26.57 -1.63
CA SER A 114 -10.76 -26.72 -2.37
C SER A 114 -11.18 -25.43 -3.08
N SER A 115 -10.27 -24.46 -3.21
CA SER A 115 -10.58 -23.13 -3.76
C SER A 115 -11.19 -23.19 -5.16
N THR A 116 -10.75 -24.12 -6.00
CA THR A 116 -11.25 -24.29 -7.38
C THR A 116 -12.70 -24.74 -7.45
N SER A 117 -13.23 -25.39 -6.42
CA SER A 117 -14.63 -25.85 -6.38
C SER A 117 -15.54 -24.94 -5.54
N ILE A 118 -14.97 -24.25 -4.54
CA ILE A 118 -15.73 -23.47 -3.56
C ILE A 118 -15.76 -21.98 -3.90
N LEU A 119 -14.65 -21.41 -4.38
CA LEU A 119 -14.55 -19.97 -4.57
C LEU A 119 -15.22 -19.56 -5.90
N ILE A 120 -16.43 -19.02 -5.79
CA ILE A 120 -17.17 -18.41 -6.89
C ILE A 120 -16.85 -16.92 -6.93
N SER A 121 -16.68 -16.35 -8.14
CA SER A 121 -16.45 -14.92 -8.36
C SER A 121 -17.68 -14.10 -7.96
N HIS A 122 -17.77 -13.77 -6.68
CA HIS A 122 -18.77 -12.90 -6.08
C HIS A 122 -18.05 -11.95 -5.11
N PRO A 123 -18.34 -10.63 -5.13
CA PRO A 123 -17.58 -9.65 -4.36
C PRO A 123 -17.44 -9.98 -2.88
N LEU A 124 -18.55 -10.34 -2.22
CA LEU A 124 -18.56 -10.72 -0.80
C LEU A 124 -17.67 -11.95 -0.50
N ILE A 125 -17.67 -12.97 -1.36
CA ILE A 125 -16.86 -14.18 -1.18
C ILE A 125 -15.37 -13.85 -1.35
N GLN A 126 -15.03 -13.09 -2.39
CA GLN A 126 -13.65 -12.68 -2.68
C GLN A 126 -13.05 -11.91 -1.51
N LEU A 127 -13.78 -10.89 -1.02
CA LEU A 127 -13.33 -10.07 0.09
C LEU A 127 -13.21 -10.87 1.39
N LEU A 128 -14.23 -11.67 1.74
CA LEU A 128 -14.18 -12.52 2.95
C LEU A 128 -13.01 -13.51 2.93
N PHE A 129 -12.72 -14.10 1.77
CA PHE A 129 -11.60 -15.02 1.62
C PHE A 129 -10.25 -14.31 1.83
N PHE A 130 -10.00 -13.20 1.13
CA PHE A 130 -8.72 -12.50 1.25
C PHE A 130 -8.52 -11.90 2.64
N GLU A 131 -9.58 -11.41 3.29
CA GLU A 131 -9.51 -10.92 4.67
C GLU A 131 -9.23 -12.05 5.66
N LEU A 132 -9.83 -13.23 5.48
CA LEU A 132 -9.52 -14.42 6.28
C LEU A 132 -8.05 -14.79 6.14
N VAL A 133 -7.57 -14.96 4.90
CA VAL A 133 -6.17 -15.31 4.61
C VAL A 133 -5.21 -14.28 5.21
N LEU A 134 -5.49 -12.99 5.05
CA LEU A 134 -4.65 -11.92 5.59
C LEU A 134 -4.67 -11.90 7.12
N LYS A 135 -5.84 -12.08 7.75
CA LYS A 135 -5.97 -12.13 9.21
C LYS A 135 -5.12 -13.26 9.81
N HIS A 136 -5.02 -14.38 9.09
CA HIS A 136 -4.24 -15.55 9.49
C HIS A 136 -2.87 -15.65 8.81
N TYR A 137 -2.29 -14.53 8.35
CA TYR A 137 -0.99 -14.54 7.67
C TYR A 137 0.13 -15.28 8.45
N LYS A 138 0.06 -15.28 9.79
CA LYS A 138 1.01 -15.98 10.67
C LYS A 138 1.05 -17.49 10.43
N PHE A 139 -0.04 -18.07 9.93
CA PHE A 139 -0.07 -19.47 9.51
C PHE A 139 1.02 -19.76 8.48
N PHE A 140 1.27 -18.86 7.54
CA PHE A 140 2.21 -19.09 6.43
C PHE A 140 3.68 -18.89 6.81
N ASN A 141 3.99 -18.00 7.77
CA ASN A 141 5.38 -17.67 8.10
C ASN A 141 5.87 -18.18 9.46
N ASN A 142 4.98 -18.73 10.31
CA ASN A 142 5.36 -19.33 11.58
C ASN A 142 5.50 -20.85 11.45
N SER A 143 6.73 -21.35 11.59
CA SER A 143 7.06 -22.79 11.51
C SER A 143 6.49 -23.62 12.67
N HIS A 144 6.06 -23.01 13.78
CA HIS A 144 5.49 -23.73 14.91
C HIS A 144 4.02 -24.11 14.72
N ILE A 145 3.29 -23.43 13.85
CA ILE A 145 1.92 -23.83 13.50
C ILE A 145 2.07 -25.00 12.53
N GLN A 146 1.42 -26.13 12.74
CA GLN A 146 1.49 -27.28 11.83
C GLN A 146 0.10 -27.90 11.67
N VAL A 147 -0.19 -28.40 10.48
CA VAL A 147 -1.41 -29.16 10.19
C VAL A 147 -0.95 -30.47 9.57
N GLU A 148 -1.43 -31.59 10.13
CA GLU A 148 -0.99 -32.92 9.72
C GLU A 148 -1.31 -33.17 8.24
N GLY A 149 -0.32 -33.67 7.49
CA GLY A 149 -0.48 -33.98 6.07
C GLY A 149 -0.50 -32.76 5.11
N VAL A 150 -0.32 -31.54 5.62
CA VAL A 150 -0.36 -30.31 4.79
C VAL A 150 1.04 -29.75 4.55
N ASN A 151 1.38 -29.51 3.29
CA ASN A 151 2.56 -28.75 2.91
C ASN A 151 2.24 -27.24 2.86
N LYS A 152 2.75 -26.48 3.83
CA LYS A 152 2.51 -25.03 3.91
C LYS A 152 3.00 -24.24 2.71
N ASP A 153 4.12 -24.65 2.12
CA ASP A 153 4.66 -23.95 0.96
C ASP A 153 3.70 -24.12 -0.23
N GLU A 154 3.09 -25.29 -0.38
CA GLU A 154 2.05 -25.53 -1.40
C GLU A 154 0.80 -24.67 -1.14
N ILE A 155 0.32 -24.60 0.11
CA ILE A 155 -0.81 -23.74 0.48
C ILE A 155 -0.49 -22.26 0.19
N LEU A 156 0.70 -21.80 0.55
CA LEU A 156 1.14 -20.44 0.28
C LEU A 156 1.15 -20.15 -1.24
N LEU A 157 1.66 -21.07 -2.05
CA LEU A 157 1.66 -20.94 -3.50
C LEU A 157 0.24 -20.89 -4.08
N LYS A 158 -0.70 -21.69 -3.54
CA LYS A 158 -2.12 -21.62 -3.93
C LYS A 158 -2.71 -20.25 -3.62
N VAL A 159 -2.45 -19.71 -2.43
CA VAL A 159 -2.91 -18.36 -2.05
C VAL A 159 -2.34 -17.29 -2.98
N LEU A 160 -1.04 -17.33 -3.29
CA LEU A 160 -0.42 -16.38 -4.22
C LEU A 160 -1.05 -16.47 -5.61
N LYS A 161 -1.32 -17.67 -6.12
CA LYS A 161 -2.03 -17.87 -7.38
C LYS A 161 -3.46 -17.33 -7.36
N ILE A 162 -4.18 -17.49 -6.25
CA ILE A 162 -5.54 -16.95 -6.11
C ILE A 162 -5.51 -15.41 -6.11
N PHE A 163 -4.57 -14.80 -5.37
CA PHE A 163 -4.36 -13.34 -5.42
C PHE A 163 -4.10 -12.87 -6.86
N VAL A 164 -3.19 -13.54 -7.58
CA VAL A 164 -2.79 -13.20 -8.95
C VAL A 164 -3.68 -13.92 -9.97
N SER A 165 -5.00 -13.72 -9.85
CA SER A 165 -6.01 -14.26 -10.78
C SER A 165 -7.18 -13.30 -10.93
N ASN A 166 -8.15 -13.64 -11.79
CA ASN A 166 -9.43 -12.91 -11.91
C ASN A 166 -10.27 -12.95 -10.62
N PHE A 167 -9.91 -13.82 -9.66
CA PHE A 167 -10.53 -13.82 -8.34
C PHE A 167 -9.96 -12.70 -7.44
N GLY A 168 -8.76 -12.19 -7.72
CA GLY A 168 -8.07 -11.17 -6.94
C GLY A 168 -7.74 -9.93 -7.74
N VAL A 169 -6.44 -9.70 -7.97
CA VAL A 169 -5.91 -8.44 -8.53
C VAL A 169 -6.38 -8.14 -9.96
N PHE A 170 -6.95 -9.12 -10.66
CA PHE A 170 -7.57 -8.98 -11.99
C PHE A 170 -9.10 -9.08 -11.95
N SER A 171 -9.74 -8.83 -10.81
CA SER A 171 -11.20 -8.93 -10.72
C SER A 171 -11.90 -7.91 -11.62
N ASP A 172 -12.97 -8.35 -12.28
CA ASP A 172 -13.85 -7.49 -13.09
C ASP A 172 -14.64 -6.50 -12.23
N ASN A 173 -14.82 -6.78 -10.93
CA ASN A 173 -15.44 -5.87 -10.00
C ASN A 173 -14.39 -4.89 -9.45
N GLU A 174 -14.58 -3.59 -9.69
CA GLU A 174 -13.60 -2.55 -9.33
C GLU A 174 -13.34 -2.48 -7.82
N LYS A 175 -14.39 -2.59 -6.98
CA LYS A 175 -14.23 -2.56 -5.52
C LYS A 175 -13.36 -3.73 -5.04
N VAL A 176 -13.59 -4.92 -5.60
CA VAL A 176 -12.79 -6.11 -5.28
C VAL A 176 -11.35 -5.96 -5.77
N LYS A 177 -11.18 -5.50 -7.01
CA LYS A 177 -9.87 -5.27 -7.64
C LYS A 177 -9.02 -4.34 -6.78
N ASP A 178 -9.54 -3.15 -6.48
CA ASP A 178 -8.88 -2.13 -5.66
C ASP A 178 -8.52 -2.65 -4.26
N ARG A 179 -9.48 -3.30 -3.60
CA ARG A 179 -9.27 -3.87 -2.26
C ARG A 179 -8.26 -5.01 -2.29
N SER A 180 -8.26 -5.83 -3.33
CA SER A 180 -7.33 -6.95 -3.49
C SER A 180 -5.90 -6.49 -3.69
N TRP A 181 -5.66 -5.35 -4.35
CA TRP A 181 -4.31 -4.75 -4.47
C TRP A 181 -3.73 -4.42 -3.10
N TYR A 182 -4.53 -3.80 -2.22
CA TYR A 182 -4.13 -3.55 -0.83
C TYR A 182 -3.89 -4.85 -0.04
N LEU A 183 -4.83 -5.80 -0.12
CA LEU A 183 -4.73 -7.06 0.63
C LEU A 183 -3.52 -7.89 0.17
N PHE A 184 -3.23 -7.92 -1.13
CA PHE A 184 -2.05 -8.56 -1.70
C PHE A 184 -0.77 -7.91 -1.19
N TYR A 185 -0.67 -6.57 -1.28
CA TYR A 185 0.44 -5.81 -0.71
C TYR A 185 0.70 -6.18 0.75
N ARG A 186 -0.35 -6.13 1.59
CA ARG A 186 -0.25 -6.44 3.01
C ARG A 186 0.18 -7.89 3.23
N PHE A 187 -0.34 -8.81 2.42
CA PHE A 187 0.00 -10.23 2.50
C PHE A 187 1.50 -10.44 2.21
N ILE A 188 2.02 -9.91 1.10
CA ILE A 188 3.45 -10.01 0.76
C ILE A 188 4.33 -9.38 1.86
N LYS A 189 3.97 -8.20 2.34
CA LYS A 189 4.73 -7.49 3.38
C LYS A 189 4.80 -8.26 4.69
N LEU A 190 3.70 -8.88 5.11
CA LEU A 190 3.59 -9.59 6.38
C LEU A 190 4.16 -11.00 6.32
N THR A 191 3.99 -11.70 5.20
CA THR A 191 4.44 -13.09 5.04
C THR A 191 5.88 -13.20 4.58
N LYS A 192 6.37 -12.25 3.76
CA LYS A 192 7.66 -12.31 3.05
C LYS A 192 7.88 -13.71 2.46
N PRO A 193 7.02 -14.14 1.51
CA PRO A 193 6.93 -15.54 1.11
C PRO A 193 8.28 -16.03 0.59
N ASN A 194 8.76 -17.14 1.15
CA ASN A 194 10.00 -17.77 0.72
C ASN A 194 9.70 -18.75 -0.43
N VAL A 195 9.50 -18.20 -1.61
CA VAL A 195 9.31 -18.97 -2.85
C VAL A 195 10.60 -18.99 -3.66
N ASP A 196 10.66 -19.82 -4.69
CA ASP A 196 11.78 -19.81 -5.63
C ASP A 196 11.76 -18.56 -6.53
N ASP A 197 12.91 -18.25 -7.12
CA ASP A 197 13.08 -17.06 -7.97
C ASP A 197 12.22 -17.14 -9.23
N PHE A 198 11.98 -18.35 -9.77
CA PHE A 198 11.14 -18.53 -10.96
C PHE A 198 9.70 -18.11 -10.68
N ILE A 199 9.11 -18.58 -9.58
CA ILE A 199 7.76 -18.19 -9.16
C ILE A 199 7.69 -16.69 -8.85
N THR A 200 8.69 -16.15 -8.14
CA THR A 200 8.74 -14.71 -7.83
C THR A 200 8.69 -13.87 -9.10
N LYS A 201 9.44 -14.27 -10.13
CA LYS A 201 9.44 -13.61 -11.43
C LYS A 201 8.11 -13.73 -12.15
N GLU A 202 7.48 -14.90 -12.16
CA GLU A 202 6.15 -15.06 -12.77
C GLU A 202 5.11 -14.16 -12.09
N LEU A 203 5.16 -14.04 -10.75
CA LEU A 203 4.31 -13.12 -10.00
C LEU A 203 4.57 -11.66 -10.37
N ILE A 204 5.84 -11.23 -10.49
CA ILE A 204 6.17 -9.86 -10.91
C ILE A 204 5.66 -9.61 -12.33
N ASN A 205 5.99 -10.48 -13.28
CA ASN A 205 5.67 -10.32 -14.69
C ASN A 205 4.16 -10.28 -14.96
N SER A 206 3.38 -11.07 -14.22
CA SER A 206 1.92 -11.05 -14.33
C SER A 206 1.31 -9.74 -13.84
N LEU A 207 1.92 -9.08 -12.85
CA LEU A 207 1.44 -7.81 -12.32
C LEU A 207 1.84 -6.58 -13.18
N LEU A 208 2.91 -6.67 -13.99
CA LEU A 208 3.39 -5.53 -14.81
C LEU A 208 2.32 -4.86 -15.69
N PRO A 209 1.40 -5.58 -16.36
CA PRO A 209 0.33 -4.96 -17.14
C PRO A 209 -0.60 -4.06 -16.31
N LEU A 210 -0.79 -4.37 -15.01
CA LEU A 210 -1.62 -3.58 -14.09
C LEU A 210 -0.94 -2.28 -13.65
N LEU A 211 0.33 -2.07 -13.97
CA LEU A 211 1.08 -0.85 -13.65
C LEU A 211 0.98 0.21 -14.76
N THR A 212 0.27 -0.09 -15.85
CA THR A 212 0.06 0.89 -16.92
C THR A 212 -0.90 1.99 -16.46
N PHE A 213 -0.55 3.23 -16.78
CA PHE A 213 -1.40 4.37 -16.47
C PHE A 213 -2.40 4.61 -17.60
N ASN A 214 -3.68 4.79 -17.26
CA ASN A 214 -4.68 5.26 -18.21
C ASN A 214 -4.88 6.76 -18.09
N PHE A 215 -4.07 7.54 -18.80
CA PHE A 215 -4.16 8.99 -18.79
C PHE A 215 -5.18 9.58 -19.79
N ALA A 216 -5.88 8.73 -20.55
CA ALA A 216 -6.80 9.17 -21.60
C ALA A 216 -8.07 9.86 -21.07
N ASN A 217 -8.43 9.58 -19.81
CA ASN A 217 -9.68 10.02 -19.20
C ASN A 217 -9.50 11.01 -18.04
N ILE A 218 -8.30 11.59 -17.86
CA ILE A 218 -8.09 12.58 -16.78
C ILE A 218 -9.01 13.78 -17.03
N ASN A 219 -9.99 13.97 -16.15
CA ASN A 219 -10.87 15.13 -16.17
C ASN A 219 -10.49 16.06 -15.01
N VAL A 220 -10.03 17.27 -15.33
CA VAL A 220 -9.73 18.27 -14.31
C VAL A 220 -10.82 19.34 -14.36
N LYS A 221 -11.41 19.65 -13.20
CA LYS A 221 -12.47 20.67 -13.05
C LYS A 221 -12.07 22.02 -13.66
N SER A 222 -10.78 22.34 -13.65
CA SER A 222 -10.16 23.45 -14.36
C SER A 222 -9.14 22.93 -15.37
N GLN A 223 -9.34 23.25 -16.65
CA GLN A 223 -8.40 22.90 -17.72
C GLN A 223 -7.26 23.92 -17.86
N GLN A 224 -7.27 25.02 -17.08
CA GLN A 224 -6.18 25.98 -17.08
C GLN A 224 -4.98 25.41 -16.31
N LEU A 225 -3.84 25.34 -16.97
CA LEU A 225 -2.59 24.95 -16.33
C LEU A 225 -2.18 26.03 -15.33
N THR A 226 -2.24 25.68 -14.05
CA THR A 226 -1.71 26.47 -12.94
C THR A 226 -0.52 25.75 -12.32
N ASN A 227 0.39 26.53 -11.74
CA ASN A 227 1.53 25.98 -10.99
C ASN A 227 1.09 25.33 -9.67
N GLU A 228 -0.08 25.73 -9.17
CA GLU A 228 -0.72 25.15 -8.00
C GLU A 228 -1.85 24.23 -8.46
N ILE A 229 -1.64 22.93 -8.31
CA ILE A 229 -2.59 21.88 -8.63
C ILE A 229 -3.02 21.22 -7.31
N ASP A 230 -4.33 21.11 -7.11
CA ASP A 230 -4.92 20.27 -6.07
C ASP A 230 -5.35 18.95 -6.70
N LEU A 231 -4.73 17.84 -6.28
CA LEU A 231 -5.06 16.52 -6.78
C LEU A 231 -6.49 16.10 -6.43
N LYS A 232 -7.14 16.72 -5.44
CA LYS A 232 -8.55 16.49 -5.11
C LYS A 232 -9.52 17.02 -6.17
N ASP A 233 -9.06 17.95 -7.01
CA ASP A 233 -9.82 18.50 -8.13
C ASP A 233 -9.56 17.77 -9.45
N VAL A 234 -8.68 16.76 -9.42
CA VAL A 234 -8.46 15.82 -10.51
C VAL A 234 -9.43 14.66 -10.29
N GLU A 235 -10.49 14.62 -11.09
CA GLU A 235 -11.31 13.42 -11.21
C GLU A 235 -10.54 12.45 -12.09
N ASP A 236 -9.80 11.57 -11.44
CA ASP A 236 -9.12 10.48 -12.10
C ASP A 236 -9.91 9.18 -11.92
N ASP A 237 -10.36 8.64 -13.06
CA ASP A 237 -10.98 7.31 -13.16
C ASP A 237 -9.96 6.18 -12.87
N SER A 238 -8.68 6.51 -12.67
CA SER A 238 -7.59 5.54 -12.66
C SER A 238 -7.32 4.79 -11.35
N GLY A 239 -7.97 5.13 -10.23
CA GLY A 239 -7.70 4.45 -8.95
C GLY A 239 -6.21 4.46 -8.56
N PHE A 240 -5.47 5.50 -8.94
CA PHE A 240 -4.01 5.57 -8.81
C PHE A 240 -3.53 5.33 -7.38
N GLU A 241 -4.20 5.89 -6.39
CA GLU A 241 -3.86 5.69 -4.97
C GLU A 241 -3.89 4.21 -4.56
N GLN A 242 -4.86 3.46 -5.09
CA GLN A 242 -4.95 2.01 -4.90
C GLN A 242 -3.86 1.29 -5.70
N GLN A 243 -3.55 1.74 -6.92
CA GLN A 243 -2.51 1.17 -7.78
C GLN A 243 -1.12 1.27 -7.12
N LEU A 244 -0.86 2.26 -6.28
CA LEU A 244 0.39 2.38 -5.51
C LEU A 244 0.66 1.14 -4.63
N TYR A 245 -0.37 0.41 -4.18
CA TYR A 245 -0.16 -0.87 -3.48
C TYR A 245 0.50 -1.93 -4.38
N LEU A 246 0.20 -1.94 -5.68
CA LEU A 246 0.87 -2.83 -6.63
C LEU A 246 2.33 -2.43 -6.82
N PHE A 247 2.62 -1.13 -6.97
CA PHE A 247 4.00 -0.64 -7.06
C PHE A 247 4.84 -1.00 -5.81
N GLU A 248 4.28 -0.85 -4.60
CA GLU A 248 4.99 -1.26 -3.36
C GLU A 248 5.15 -2.79 -3.30
N SER A 249 4.15 -3.55 -3.75
CA SER A 249 4.22 -5.02 -3.84
C SER A 249 5.33 -5.49 -4.77
N ILE A 250 5.49 -4.85 -5.93
CA ILE A 250 6.57 -5.14 -6.89
C ILE A 250 7.92 -4.87 -6.23
N GLY A 251 8.10 -3.71 -5.58
CA GLY A 251 9.31 -3.41 -4.83
C GLY A 251 9.64 -4.49 -3.79
N LEU A 252 8.65 -4.90 -3.00
CA LEU A 252 8.80 -5.98 -2.01
C LEU A 252 9.18 -7.32 -2.67
N LEU A 253 8.48 -7.73 -3.73
CA LEU A 253 8.75 -8.99 -4.43
C LEU A 253 10.17 -9.02 -5.03
N ILE A 254 10.63 -7.91 -5.62
CA ILE A 254 12.00 -7.81 -6.16
C ILE A 254 13.03 -8.05 -5.05
N THR A 255 12.80 -7.53 -3.83
CA THR A 255 13.72 -7.78 -2.72
C THR A 255 13.82 -9.26 -2.32
N LEU A 256 12.79 -10.07 -2.59
CA LEU A 256 12.75 -11.50 -2.27
C LEU A 256 13.51 -12.37 -3.28
N VAL A 257 13.81 -11.85 -4.49
CA VAL A 257 14.60 -12.56 -5.49
C VAL A 257 16.01 -12.82 -4.95
N LYS A 258 16.47 -14.07 -4.96
CA LYS A 258 17.75 -14.46 -4.37
C LYS A 258 18.91 -14.23 -5.35
N ASN A 259 18.69 -14.51 -6.63
CA ASN A 259 19.69 -14.28 -7.66
C ASN A 259 19.93 -12.76 -7.87
N PRO A 260 21.16 -12.26 -7.64
CA PRO A 260 21.43 -10.82 -7.75
C PRO A 260 21.24 -10.25 -9.16
N GLN A 261 21.57 -11.00 -10.21
CA GLN A 261 21.39 -10.51 -11.58
C GLN A 261 19.91 -10.37 -11.91
N GLU A 262 19.12 -11.38 -11.56
CA GLU A 262 17.68 -11.39 -11.81
C GLU A 262 16.94 -10.31 -11.01
N LYS A 263 17.40 -10.03 -9.78
CA LYS A 263 16.91 -8.91 -8.96
C LYS A 263 17.11 -7.58 -9.68
N ILE A 264 18.29 -7.37 -10.27
CA ILE A 264 18.59 -6.15 -11.05
C ILE A 264 17.71 -6.06 -12.29
N ASP A 265 17.64 -7.15 -13.07
CA ASP A 265 16.85 -7.17 -14.31
C ASP A 265 15.37 -6.83 -14.03
N MET A 266 14.81 -7.38 -12.94
CA MET A 266 13.44 -7.09 -12.52
C MET A 266 13.27 -5.66 -12.00
N PHE A 267 14.26 -5.13 -11.29
CA PHE A 267 14.23 -3.74 -10.81
C PHE A 267 14.26 -2.75 -11.98
N GLU A 268 15.15 -2.96 -12.94
CA GLU A 268 15.24 -2.13 -14.16
C GLU A 268 13.96 -2.25 -15.00
N SER A 269 13.43 -3.46 -15.18
CA SER A 269 12.17 -3.70 -15.91
C SER A 269 10.98 -2.95 -15.30
N ALA A 270 10.89 -2.90 -13.96
CA ALA A 270 9.83 -2.17 -13.27
C ALA A 270 9.98 -0.63 -13.39
N LEU A 271 11.21 -0.12 -13.47
CA LEU A 271 11.49 1.33 -13.56
C LEU A 271 11.42 1.87 -15.00
N GLN A 272 11.77 1.07 -16.00
CA GLN A 272 11.96 1.53 -17.37
C GLN A 272 10.72 2.21 -17.99
N PRO A 273 9.47 1.71 -17.81
CA PRO A 273 8.29 2.40 -18.30
C PRO A 273 8.11 3.78 -17.67
N LEU A 274 8.42 3.92 -16.37
CA LEU A 274 8.32 5.18 -15.63
C LEU A 274 9.36 6.19 -16.12
N PHE A 275 10.59 5.74 -16.35
CA PHE A 275 11.65 6.59 -16.92
C PHE A 275 11.32 7.07 -18.33
N SER A 276 10.83 6.16 -19.18
CA SER A 276 10.45 6.49 -20.56
C SER A 276 9.30 7.50 -20.60
N ASN A 277 8.34 7.39 -19.68
CA ASN A 277 7.25 8.34 -19.55
C ASN A 277 7.74 9.73 -19.10
N LEU A 278 8.62 9.79 -18.09
CA LEU A 278 9.22 11.05 -17.63
C LEU A 278 10.04 11.74 -18.73
N GLU A 279 10.85 10.98 -19.47
CA GLU A 279 11.62 11.51 -20.60
C GLU A 279 10.71 12.09 -21.69
N SER A 280 9.62 11.39 -22.02
CA SER A 280 8.61 11.89 -22.97
C SER A 280 7.96 13.19 -22.48
N CYS A 281 7.59 13.26 -21.20
CA CYS A 281 7.01 14.47 -20.59
C CYS A 281 7.97 15.66 -20.63
N ILE A 282 9.26 15.43 -20.34
CA ILE A 282 10.30 16.47 -20.42
C ILE A 282 10.42 16.99 -21.87
N GLY A 283 10.37 16.10 -22.87
CA GLY A 283 10.40 16.49 -24.29
C GLY A 283 9.24 17.42 -24.70
N GLN A 284 8.07 17.27 -24.06
CA GLN A 284 6.88 18.07 -24.33
C GLN A 284 6.95 19.50 -23.81
N ILE A 285 7.88 19.83 -22.90
CA ILE A 285 8.05 21.19 -22.34
C ILE A 285 8.20 22.23 -23.46
N SER A 286 8.95 21.88 -24.50
CA SER A 286 9.20 22.74 -25.67
C SER A 286 7.94 23.08 -26.48
N SER A 287 6.93 22.20 -26.44
CA SER A 287 5.72 22.28 -27.27
C SER A 287 4.53 22.89 -26.51
N GLY A 288 4.72 23.27 -25.25
CA GLY A 288 3.69 23.75 -24.35
C GLY A 288 3.15 22.64 -23.46
N LEU A 289 3.25 22.84 -22.14
CA LEU A 289 2.73 21.89 -21.15
C LEU A 289 1.21 21.98 -21.04
N ASN A 290 0.60 20.83 -20.76
CA ASN A 290 -0.79 20.75 -20.30
C ASN A 290 -0.83 20.10 -18.91
N ILE A 291 -1.97 20.21 -18.24
CA ILE A 291 -2.15 19.67 -16.88
C ILE A 291 -1.98 18.15 -16.83
N THR A 292 -2.41 17.44 -17.87
CA THR A 292 -2.26 15.99 -17.99
C THR A 292 -0.79 15.59 -17.95
N THR A 293 0.10 16.27 -18.68
CA THR A 293 1.55 16.02 -18.66
C THR A 293 2.12 16.19 -17.24
N VAL A 294 1.68 17.21 -16.50
CA VAL A 294 2.16 17.41 -15.12
C VAL A 294 1.66 16.30 -14.18
N ILE A 295 0.41 15.83 -14.35
CA ILE A 295 -0.13 14.68 -13.61
C ILE A 295 0.60 13.39 -13.97
N GLN A 296 0.97 13.19 -15.25
CA GLN A 296 1.76 12.05 -15.69
C GLN A 296 3.14 12.01 -15.01
N VAL A 297 3.79 13.17 -14.89
CA VAL A 297 5.05 13.32 -14.16
C VAL A 297 4.85 12.99 -12.68
N HIS A 298 3.80 13.53 -12.05
CA HIS A 298 3.45 13.23 -10.67
C HIS A 298 3.26 11.72 -10.44
N HIS A 299 2.43 11.03 -11.24
CA HIS A 299 2.20 9.59 -11.07
C HIS A 299 3.47 8.77 -11.28
N SER A 300 4.29 9.12 -12.26
CA SER A 300 5.56 8.42 -12.51
C SER A 300 6.53 8.56 -11.34
N LEU A 301 6.68 9.76 -10.77
CA LEU A 301 7.51 9.99 -9.60
C LEU A 301 6.96 9.25 -8.37
N SER A 302 5.66 9.40 -8.07
CA SER A 302 5.01 8.72 -6.96
C SER A 302 5.13 7.19 -7.05
N SER A 303 5.02 6.61 -8.24
CA SER A 303 5.28 5.19 -8.48
C SER A 303 6.74 4.80 -8.25
N ILE A 304 7.71 5.58 -8.74
CA ILE A 304 9.14 5.33 -8.49
C ILE A 304 9.42 5.32 -6.98
N GLY A 305 8.99 6.36 -6.26
CA GLY A 305 9.18 6.44 -4.81
C GLY A 305 8.53 5.28 -4.06
N THR A 306 7.40 4.77 -4.56
CA THR A 306 6.68 3.65 -3.97
C THR A 306 7.35 2.30 -4.24
N ILE A 307 7.93 2.08 -5.42
CA ILE A 307 8.81 0.93 -5.66
C ILE A 307 9.99 0.97 -4.70
N LEU A 308 10.67 2.12 -4.56
CA LEU A 308 11.81 2.30 -3.65
C LEU A 308 11.44 2.02 -2.19
N LYS A 309 10.23 2.40 -1.77
CA LYS A 309 9.70 2.10 -0.44
C LYS A 309 9.66 0.59 -0.17
N GLY A 310 9.40 -0.24 -1.17
CA GLY A 310 9.49 -1.70 -1.07
C GLY A 310 10.90 -2.21 -0.72
N PHE A 311 11.95 -1.46 -1.08
CA PHE A 311 13.35 -1.77 -0.78
C PHE A 311 13.80 -1.36 0.63
N GLU A 312 12.98 -0.63 1.40
CA GLU A 312 13.37 -0.19 2.74
C GLU A 312 13.64 -1.35 3.72
N GLY A 313 13.10 -2.54 3.44
CA GLY A 313 13.38 -3.75 4.20
C GLY A 313 14.68 -4.47 3.82
N LEU A 314 15.34 -4.08 2.71
CA LEU A 314 16.53 -4.76 2.21
C LEU A 314 17.72 -4.53 3.16
N PRO A 315 18.45 -5.59 3.54
CA PRO A 315 19.57 -5.46 4.46
C PRO A 315 20.79 -4.81 3.77
N PRO A 316 21.64 -4.06 4.50
CA PRO A 316 22.80 -3.35 3.95
C PRO A 316 23.73 -4.21 3.08
N GLN A 317 23.89 -5.50 3.41
CA GLN A 317 24.80 -6.41 2.71
C GLN A 317 24.33 -6.75 1.29
N GLU A 318 23.04 -6.56 0.99
CA GLU A 318 22.48 -6.85 -0.32
C GLU A 318 22.58 -5.67 -1.30
N PHE A 319 23.00 -4.48 -0.85
CA PHE A 319 23.26 -3.33 -1.72
C PHE A 319 24.61 -3.48 -2.46
N GLY A 320 24.67 -4.43 -3.39
CA GLY A 320 25.80 -4.58 -4.30
C GLY A 320 25.96 -3.42 -5.29
N PRO A 321 27.10 -3.30 -5.98
CA PRO A 321 27.43 -2.15 -6.83
C PRO A 321 26.42 -1.89 -7.96
N LYS A 322 25.78 -2.96 -8.49
CA LYS A 322 24.73 -2.81 -9.51
C LYS A 322 23.46 -2.15 -8.95
N ILE A 323 23.01 -2.53 -7.75
CA ILE A 323 21.87 -1.86 -7.10
C ILE A 323 22.18 -0.39 -6.87
N VAL A 324 23.39 -0.10 -6.39
CA VAL A 324 23.85 1.29 -6.19
C VAL A 324 23.82 2.09 -7.48
N SER A 325 24.26 1.50 -8.60
CA SER A 325 24.19 2.13 -9.92
C SER A 325 22.75 2.45 -10.33
N VAL A 326 21.81 1.52 -10.11
CA VAL A 326 20.38 1.76 -10.41
C VAL A 326 19.83 2.88 -9.51
N LEU A 327 20.14 2.89 -8.21
CA LEU A 327 19.72 3.96 -7.30
C LEU A 327 20.29 5.33 -7.71
N GLN A 328 21.53 5.36 -8.19
CA GLN A 328 22.15 6.57 -8.73
C GLN A 328 21.42 7.05 -9.99
N GLN A 329 21.10 6.14 -10.92
CA GLN A 329 20.29 6.47 -12.10
C GLN A 329 18.92 7.02 -11.71
N VAL A 330 18.21 6.37 -10.77
CA VAL A 330 16.93 6.85 -10.24
C VAL A 330 17.07 8.27 -9.69
N SER A 331 18.12 8.53 -8.89
CA SER A 331 18.37 9.85 -8.31
C SER A 331 18.58 10.93 -9.38
N GLN A 332 19.28 10.62 -10.47
CA GLN A 332 19.49 11.54 -11.58
C GLN A 332 18.18 11.85 -12.30
N VAL A 333 17.38 10.83 -12.62
CA VAL A 333 16.08 11.00 -13.28
C VAL A 333 15.15 11.86 -12.43
N VAL A 334 15.07 11.60 -11.11
CA VAL A 334 14.23 12.39 -10.19
C VAL A 334 14.69 13.85 -10.14
N LEU A 335 16.00 14.11 -10.04
CA LEU A 335 16.54 15.48 -9.98
C LEU A 335 16.31 16.24 -11.29
N ILE A 336 16.57 15.63 -12.45
CA ILE A 336 16.34 16.26 -13.76
C ILE A 336 14.86 16.59 -13.95
N THR A 337 13.97 15.67 -13.53
CA THR A 337 12.53 15.87 -13.59
C THR A 337 12.11 17.03 -12.69
N LEU A 338 12.61 17.07 -11.44
CA LEU A 338 12.35 18.16 -10.50
C LEU A 338 12.79 19.51 -11.07
N GLU A 339 13.99 19.59 -11.64
CA GLU A 339 14.52 20.83 -12.23
C GLU A 339 13.65 21.30 -13.41
N SER A 340 13.15 20.36 -14.22
CA SER A 340 12.34 20.65 -15.40
C SER A 340 10.91 21.09 -15.08
N PHE A 341 10.38 20.66 -13.93
CA PHE A 341 8.99 20.89 -13.50
C PHE A 341 8.89 21.60 -12.14
N ILE A 342 9.94 22.32 -11.73
CA ILE A 342 10.08 22.92 -10.39
C ILE A 342 8.93 23.87 -10.01
N ASP A 343 8.23 24.42 -11.00
CA ASP A 343 7.11 25.34 -10.81
C ASP A 343 5.86 24.66 -10.23
N PHE A 344 5.67 23.36 -10.47
CA PHE A 344 4.47 22.63 -10.10
C PHE A 344 4.59 21.98 -8.71
N ASN A 345 3.67 22.32 -7.78
CA ASN A 345 3.72 21.82 -6.40
C ASN A 345 3.65 20.29 -6.30
N ILE A 346 2.76 19.65 -7.07
CA ILE A 346 2.61 18.20 -7.04
C ILE A 346 3.88 17.47 -7.47
N VAL A 347 4.66 18.07 -8.38
CA VAL A 347 5.93 17.50 -8.83
C VAL A 347 7.00 17.67 -7.76
N ARG A 348 7.08 18.83 -7.11
CA ARG A 348 8.00 19.05 -5.98
C ARG A 348 7.75 18.08 -4.83
N GLU A 349 6.49 17.91 -4.43
CA GLU A 349 6.08 16.98 -3.38
C GLU A 349 6.45 15.52 -3.73
N ALA A 350 6.12 15.06 -4.94
CA ALA A 350 6.46 13.71 -5.39
C ALA A 350 7.99 13.49 -5.55
N SER A 351 8.73 14.49 -6.04
CA SER A 351 10.18 14.44 -6.09
C SER A 351 10.79 14.38 -4.70
N GLN A 352 10.29 15.16 -3.74
CA GLN A 352 10.75 15.11 -2.35
C GLN A 352 10.47 13.74 -1.74
N PHE A 353 9.29 13.16 -1.97
CA PHE A 353 8.97 11.81 -1.56
C PHE A 353 9.98 10.78 -2.09
N CYS A 354 10.32 10.83 -3.39
CA CYS A 354 11.36 9.99 -3.98
C CYS A 354 12.72 10.19 -3.32
N ILE A 355 13.15 11.44 -3.11
CA ILE A 355 14.45 11.77 -2.52
C ILE A 355 14.54 11.29 -1.07
N VAL A 356 13.47 11.38 -0.29
CA VAL A 356 13.41 10.84 1.08
C VAL A 356 13.61 9.32 1.05
N ARG A 357 12.93 8.60 0.16
CA ARG A 357 13.09 7.13 0.02
C ARG A 357 14.49 6.77 -0.44
N LEU A 358 15.03 7.47 -1.45
CA LEU A 358 16.42 7.31 -1.89
C LEU A 358 17.38 7.52 -0.73
N PHE A 359 17.22 8.58 0.06
CA PHE A 359 18.07 8.85 1.22
C PHE A 359 18.06 7.69 2.23
N ILE A 360 16.88 7.15 2.56
CA ILE A 360 16.74 6.00 3.48
C ILE A 360 17.51 4.77 2.97
N LEU A 361 17.57 4.56 1.66
CA LEU A 361 18.33 3.46 1.05
C LEU A 361 19.82 3.78 0.99
N LEU A 362 20.19 4.98 0.54
CA LEU A 362 21.57 5.40 0.34
C LEU A 362 22.36 5.47 1.66
N VAL A 363 21.71 5.82 2.77
CA VAL A 363 22.35 5.83 4.10
C VAL A 363 22.71 4.41 4.59
N LYS A 364 22.12 3.36 4.02
CA LYS A 364 22.46 1.97 4.36
C LYS A 364 23.68 1.44 3.60
N LEU A 365 24.16 2.18 2.61
CA LEU A 365 25.31 1.74 1.81
C LEU A 365 26.57 1.64 2.67
N PRO A 366 27.50 0.73 2.34
CA PRO A 366 28.80 0.67 3.01
C PRO A 366 29.64 1.93 2.78
N ASN A 367 30.50 2.25 3.76
CA ASN A 367 31.09 3.58 4.02
C ASN A 367 31.74 4.34 2.84
N GLN A 368 32.32 3.67 1.82
CA GLN A 368 33.03 4.38 0.75
C GLN A 368 32.09 4.92 -0.34
N ASP A 369 31.08 4.15 -0.76
CA ASP A 369 30.12 4.57 -1.78
C ASP A 369 29.01 5.46 -1.19
N GLN A 370 28.70 5.25 0.10
CA GLN A 370 27.73 6.04 0.86
C GLN A 370 28.07 7.52 0.90
N GLN A 371 29.35 7.88 1.09
CA GLN A 371 29.74 9.26 1.38
C GLN A 371 29.64 10.18 0.16
N ASN A 372 29.93 9.67 -1.04
CA ASN A 372 29.93 10.48 -2.26
C ASN A 372 28.52 10.59 -2.84
N ILE A 373 27.84 9.46 -3.06
CA ILE A 373 26.55 9.44 -3.76
C ILE A 373 25.47 10.14 -2.92
N THR A 374 25.37 9.82 -1.62
CA THR A 374 24.37 10.43 -0.74
C THR A 374 24.59 11.94 -0.63
N GLY A 375 25.84 12.37 -0.45
CA GLY A 375 26.20 13.77 -0.35
C GLY A 375 25.84 14.55 -1.62
N ASP A 376 26.15 14.00 -2.79
CA ASP A 376 25.87 14.62 -4.09
C ASP A 376 24.37 14.76 -4.36
N VAL A 377 23.60 13.70 -4.12
CA VAL A 377 22.14 13.70 -4.33
C VAL A 377 21.47 14.73 -3.41
N LEU A 378 21.82 14.73 -2.12
CA LEU A 378 21.27 15.68 -1.16
C LEU A 378 21.66 17.12 -1.50
N SER A 379 22.94 17.37 -1.81
CA SER A 379 23.43 18.72 -2.11
C SER A 379 22.73 19.30 -3.34
N LYS A 380 22.53 18.49 -4.39
CA LYS A 380 21.79 18.91 -5.59
C LYS A 380 20.32 19.19 -5.29
N PHE A 381 19.62 18.25 -4.64
CA PHE A 381 18.22 18.44 -4.27
C PHE A 381 18.02 19.71 -3.44
N ILE A 382 18.81 19.87 -2.39
CA ILE A 382 18.73 21.00 -1.47
C ILE A 382 19.06 22.30 -2.20
N ALA A 383 20.09 22.34 -3.04
CA ALA A 383 20.41 23.52 -3.82
C ALA A 383 19.25 23.91 -4.75
N THR A 384 18.66 22.94 -5.46
CA THR A 384 17.51 23.17 -6.35
C THR A 384 16.31 23.74 -5.59
N ILE A 385 15.97 23.17 -4.43
CA ILE A 385 14.89 23.67 -3.57
C ILE A 385 15.21 25.06 -3.00
N MET A 386 16.43 25.26 -2.46
CA MET A 386 16.83 26.54 -1.87
C MET A 386 16.89 27.67 -2.88
N ASN A 387 17.28 27.39 -4.13
CA ASN A 387 17.26 28.37 -5.22
C ASN A 387 15.84 28.76 -5.63
N ASN A 388 14.87 27.85 -5.42
CA ASN A 388 13.47 28.04 -5.76
C ASN A 388 12.58 28.19 -4.50
N PHE A 389 13.17 28.62 -3.38
CA PHE A 389 12.52 28.63 -2.06
C PHE A 389 11.19 29.40 -2.06
N ASP A 390 11.08 30.49 -2.81
CA ASP A 390 9.86 31.32 -2.86
C ASP A 390 8.66 30.61 -3.53
N LYS A 391 8.89 29.49 -4.23
CA LYS A 391 7.83 28.68 -4.87
C LYS A 391 7.20 27.67 -3.92
N LEU A 392 7.82 27.39 -2.77
CA LEU A 392 7.36 26.36 -1.84
C LEU A 392 6.11 26.83 -1.09
N LYS A 393 5.14 25.93 -0.96
CA LYS A 393 4.02 26.06 -0.03
C LYS A 393 4.50 25.86 1.41
N MET A 394 3.70 26.36 2.37
CA MET A 394 4.01 26.19 3.80
C MET A 394 4.05 24.71 4.20
N SER A 395 3.19 23.86 3.62
CA SER A 395 3.24 22.40 3.83
C SER A 395 4.57 21.80 3.35
N GLU A 396 5.01 22.15 2.15
CA GLU A 396 6.29 21.71 1.58
C GLU A 396 7.48 22.17 2.44
N LEU A 397 7.39 23.36 3.04
CA LEU A 397 8.41 23.85 3.96
C LEU A 397 8.51 22.99 5.24
N VAL A 398 7.37 22.62 5.83
CA VAL A 398 7.33 21.73 6.99
C VAL A 398 7.94 20.37 6.64
N ASP A 399 7.62 19.83 5.46
CA ASP A 399 8.18 18.57 4.99
C ASP A 399 9.69 18.66 4.74
N LEU A 400 10.17 19.78 4.19
CA LEU A 400 11.60 20.04 4.03
C LEU A 400 12.33 20.08 5.37
N LEU A 401 11.77 20.76 6.38
CA LEU A 401 12.36 20.82 7.72
C LEU A 401 12.38 19.43 8.39
N ASN A 402 11.30 18.66 8.24
CA ASN A 402 11.24 17.27 8.69
C ASN A 402 12.31 16.42 8.00
N PHE A 403 12.52 16.61 6.70
CA PHE A 403 13.55 15.89 5.97
C PHE A 403 14.96 16.30 6.40
N VAL A 404 15.25 17.59 6.59
CA VAL A 404 16.53 18.07 7.15
C VAL A 404 16.78 17.45 8.53
N SER A 405 15.75 17.37 9.39
CA SER A 405 15.84 16.68 10.68
C SER A 405 16.20 15.20 10.52
N GLN A 406 15.61 14.49 9.55
CA GLN A 406 15.97 13.11 9.24
C GLN A 406 17.42 12.98 8.74
N ILE A 407 17.90 13.94 7.93
CA ILE A 407 19.29 13.98 7.46
C ILE A 407 20.25 14.16 8.64
N CYS A 408 19.95 15.07 9.57
CA CYS A 408 20.75 15.28 10.79
C CYS A 408 20.86 14.01 11.64
N HIS A 409 19.75 13.29 11.82
CA HIS A 409 19.71 12.07 12.63
C HIS A 409 20.44 10.90 11.97
N ASN A 410 20.22 10.69 10.67
CA ASN A 410 20.70 9.49 9.97
C ASN A 410 22.07 9.70 9.27
N GLY A 411 22.51 10.94 9.09
CA GLY A 411 23.74 11.31 8.39
C GLY A 411 25.01 11.29 9.23
N TYR A 412 24.97 10.81 10.48
CA TYR A 412 26.03 10.97 11.47
C TYR A 412 27.40 10.35 11.10
N ASN A 413 27.43 9.40 10.16
CA ASN A 413 28.65 8.76 9.69
C ASN A 413 29.28 9.41 8.45
N SER A 414 28.69 10.48 7.92
CA SER A 414 29.15 11.10 6.67
C SER A 414 29.61 12.53 6.88
N GLN A 415 30.92 12.76 6.70
CA GLN A 415 31.51 14.10 6.78
C GLN A 415 30.94 15.04 5.70
N SER A 416 30.65 14.52 4.49
CA SER A 416 30.08 15.32 3.40
C SER A 416 28.70 15.88 3.75
N ILE A 417 27.88 15.07 4.44
CA ILE A 417 26.55 15.49 4.91
C ILE A 417 26.66 16.59 5.96
N TYR A 418 27.58 16.48 6.93
CA TYR A 418 27.76 17.53 7.94
C TYR A 418 28.28 18.85 7.35
N ILE A 419 29.18 18.80 6.36
CA ILE A 419 29.65 20.01 5.66
C ILE A 419 28.47 20.68 4.92
N MET A 420 27.64 19.89 4.23
CA MET A 420 26.44 20.38 3.57
C MET A 420 25.45 20.99 4.58
N LEU A 421 25.17 20.31 5.69
CA LEU A 421 24.27 20.81 6.74
C LEU A 421 24.77 22.13 7.36
N ASN A 422 26.08 22.23 7.67
CA ASN A 422 26.66 23.47 8.20
C ASN A 422 26.51 24.65 7.23
N THR A 423 26.58 24.38 5.93
CA THR A 423 26.40 25.40 4.89
C THR A 423 24.93 25.75 4.69
N LEU A 424 24.02 24.79 4.91
CA LEU A 424 22.58 24.92 4.67
C LEU A 424 21.80 25.54 5.82
N LEU A 425 22.09 25.18 7.08
CA LEU A 425 21.21 25.49 8.20
C LEU A 425 20.98 26.99 8.39
N THR A 426 22.04 27.79 8.33
CA THR A 426 21.95 29.25 8.46
C THR A 426 21.08 29.89 7.37
N PRO A 427 21.33 29.68 6.06
CA PRO A 427 20.49 30.27 5.02
C PRO A 427 19.06 29.71 5.04
N LEU A 428 18.86 28.44 5.39
CA LEU A 428 17.52 27.86 5.52
C LEU A 428 16.70 28.53 6.63
N ILE A 429 17.27 28.64 7.83
CA ILE A 429 16.60 29.28 8.98
C ILE A 429 16.31 30.75 8.66
N GLY A 430 17.25 31.47 8.05
CA GLY A 430 17.03 32.85 7.62
C GLY A 430 15.82 32.99 6.70
N LYS A 431 15.76 32.17 5.63
CA LYS A 431 14.62 32.19 4.69
C LYS A 431 13.29 31.80 5.35
N VAL A 432 13.30 30.85 6.29
CA VAL A 432 12.11 30.45 7.06
C VAL A 432 11.60 31.61 7.92
N ILE A 433 12.49 32.30 8.63
CA ILE A 433 12.14 33.47 9.46
C ILE A 433 11.57 34.57 8.56
N ASP A 434 12.29 34.95 7.49
CA ASP A 434 11.85 35.99 6.55
C ASP A 434 10.48 35.68 5.93
N ARG A 435 10.20 34.41 5.66
CA ARG A 435 8.90 33.97 5.14
C ARG A 435 7.80 34.07 6.20
N THR A 436 8.09 33.61 7.41
CA THR A 436 7.15 33.63 8.54
C THR A 436 6.78 35.07 8.92
N GLU A 437 7.76 35.98 8.93
CA GLU A 437 7.54 37.40 9.19
C GLU A 437 6.65 38.04 8.11
N ARG A 438 6.91 37.75 6.83
CA ARG A 438 6.08 38.22 5.71
C ARG A 438 4.62 37.76 5.85
N GLU A 439 4.40 36.49 6.16
CA GLU A 439 3.04 35.93 6.31
C GLU A 439 2.34 36.47 7.58
N SER A 440 3.09 36.70 8.66
CA SER A 440 2.56 37.32 9.88
C SER A 440 2.13 38.77 9.65
N ALA A 441 2.91 39.54 8.88
CA ALA A 441 2.57 40.90 8.50
C ALA A 441 1.28 40.93 7.65
N SER A 442 1.15 40.06 6.64
CA SER A 442 -0.09 39.96 5.84
C SER A 442 -1.29 39.52 6.67
N ALA A 443 -1.11 38.59 7.62
CA ALA A 443 -2.19 38.16 8.50
C ALA A 443 -2.65 39.31 9.40
N THR A 444 -1.71 40.10 9.94
CA THR A 444 -2.03 41.26 10.78
C THR A 444 -2.81 42.32 9.99
N ASP A 445 -2.43 42.57 8.74
CA ASP A 445 -3.17 43.46 7.84
C ASP A 445 -4.59 42.96 7.52
N ASP A 446 -4.77 41.65 7.32
CA ASP A 446 -6.09 41.04 7.08
C ASP A 446 -6.97 41.03 8.33
N PHE A 447 -6.40 40.80 9.52
CA PHE A 447 -7.11 40.96 10.80
C PHE A 447 -7.53 42.41 11.00
N GLN A 448 -6.64 43.39 10.76
CA GLN A 448 -6.97 44.80 10.86
C GLN A 448 -8.04 45.24 9.84
N ARG A 449 -7.99 44.72 8.60
CA ARG A 449 -9.02 44.99 7.59
C ARG A 449 -10.37 44.41 7.97
N ARG A 450 -10.41 43.20 8.53
CA ARG A 450 -11.65 42.59 9.04
C ARG A 450 -12.21 43.38 10.21
N ASP A 451 -11.37 43.79 11.16
CA ASP A 451 -11.79 44.61 12.29
C ASP A 451 -12.35 45.97 11.84
N VAL A 452 -11.75 46.61 10.83
CA VAL A 452 -12.26 47.86 10.25
C VAL A 452 -13.60 47.65 9.54
N LEU A 453 -13.76 46.55 8.79
CA LEU A 453 -15.03 46.21 8.14
C LEU A 453 -16.13 45.89 9.16
N ASP A 454 -15.81 45.19 10.25
CA ASP A 454 -16.74 44.89 11.33
C ASP A 454 -17.13 46.15 12.14
N LEU A 455 -16.22 47.12 12.27
CA LEU A 455 -16.50 48.43 12.86
C LEU A 455 -17.38 49.31 11.96
N GLN A 456 -17.28 49.16 10.62
CA GLN A 456 -18.14 49.86 9.66
C GLN A 456 -19.55 49.24 9.53
N GLN A 457 -19.75 48.01 9.98
CA GLN A 457 -21.04 47.31 9.97
C GLN A 457 -21.85 47.46 11.27
N ARG A 458 -21.32 48.12 12.30
CA ARG A 458 -22.07 48.44 13.52
C ARG A 458 -22.76 49.81 13.37
N PRO A 459 -24.10 49.89 13.54
CA PRO A 459 -24.88 51.10 13.31
C PRO A 459 -24.59 52.24 14.30
#